data_AF-A0A0N0NKD1-F1
#
_entry.id   AF-A0A0N0NKD1-F1
#
_cell.length_a   1.000
_cell.length_b   1.000
_cell.length_c   1.000
_cell.angle_alpha   90.00
_cell.angle_beta   90.00
_cell.angle_gamma   90.00
#
_symmetry.space_group_name_H-M   'P 1'
#
loop_
_entity.id
_entity.type
_entity.pdbx_description
1 polymer ?
#
loop_
_entity_poly.entity_id
_entity_poly.type
_entity_poly.pdbx_seq_one_letter_code
_entity_poly.pdbx_strand_id
1 'polypeptide(L)'
;MNLRGRREFEQPTNLHCSIAFTLYQSTAVVGLMGRARIFGAELDALMQALAASTPGSYDSLSLPDQQVRKKLFWLNFFIRTHARLGDLASHHLDWLPIPDTMFYDPATLDAILPLPVDDEYIKDDTVLPQPSDYVGITAGFLGIIRIFLCFVAPMAGNPRGRVINAVEGIEYVSSVETPRQRVDRKASDDLQDMLLRIHRVADHMPRPLALWLDPNFQPAEVQQALADQLASMRANIHVTRLWARYLIFDRLVAVQEALYGKAVTNRSLIISEHEAICDDLLQFLASVTIRNLESNGVTISFKIRQVAALLLDYSSGRSQTSFFPGSPQAASPDEQHQHRLAERADSLIDKFLTLLTQMDSATFQDSQMMLCSQMGNSSSEINAAVG
;
A
#
# COMPACT_ATOMS: atom_id res chain seq x y z
N MET A 1 -21.46 29.18 2.41
CA MET A 1 -22.06 27.83 2.41
C MET A 1 -21.53 27.12 3.64
N ASN A 2 -22.38 26.78 4.61
CA ASN A 2 -21.93 26.17 5.86
C ASN A 2 -21.68 24.68 5.58
N LEU A 3 -20.42 24.33 5.27
CA LEU A 3 -20.04 23.01 4.71
C LEU A 3 -20.13 21.85 5.73
N ARG A 4 -20.25 22.17 7.02
CA ARG A 4 -20.48 21.22 8.12
C ARG A 4 -21.60 21.77 9.01
N GLY A 5 -22.83 21.32 8.75
CA GLY A 5 -24.03 21.78 9.46
C GLY A 5 -24.72 20.64 10.21
N ARG A 6 -25.71 20.96 11.05
CA ARG A 6 -26.48 19.95 11.83
C ARG A 6 -27.10 18.82 10.99
N ARG A 7 -27.25 19.00 9.67
CA ARG A 7 -27.87 18.03 8.75
C ARG A 7 -26.88 17.13 7.98
N GLU A 8 -25.58 17.23 8.25
CA GLU A 8 -24.53 16.50 7.51
C GLU A 8 -24.77 14.98 7.50
N PHE A 9 -25.25 14.42 8.62
CA PHE A 9 -25.63 13.01 8.73
C PHE A 9 -27.10 12.72 8.41
N GLU A 10 -27.94 13.74 8.26
CA GLU A 10 -29.35 13.58 7.87
C GLU A 10 -29.49 13.40 6.34
N GLN A 11 -28.62 14.04 5.57
CA GLN A 11 -28.56 13.95 4.10
C GLN A 11 -27.11 13.83 3.65
N PRO A 12 -26.49 12.64 3.79
CA PRO A 12 -25.11 12.43 3.38
C PRO A 12 -24.97 12.60 1.87
N THR A 13 -23.82 13.12 1.43
CA THR A 13 -23.51 13.35 0.01
C THR A 13 -22.07 12.95 -0.28
N ASN A 14 -21.74 12.81 -1.56
CA ASN A 14 -20.36 12.62 -2.01
C ASN A 14 -19.45 13.77 -1.53
N LEU A 15 -19.97 15.00 -1.47
CA LEU A 15 -19.20 16.16 -0.98
C LEU A 15 -18.83 16.03 0.50
N HIS A 16 -19.77 15.60 1.35
CA HIS A 16 -19.48 15.38 2.78
C HIS A 16 -18.37 14.34 2.97
N CYS A 17 -18.43 13.24 2.20
CA CYS A 17 -17.40 12.20 2.21
C CYS A 17 -16.04 12.75 1.74
N SER A 18 -16.00 13.53 0.65
CA SER A 18 -14.77 14.16 0.15
C SER A 18 -14.15 15.11 1.18
N ILE A 19 -14.96 15.90 1.88
CA ILE A 19 -14.50 16.78 2.96
C ILE A 19 -13.91 15.96 4.11
N ALA A 20 -14.62 14.93 4.58
CA ALA A 20 -14.15 14.06 5.65
C ALA A 20 -12.84 13.35 5.28
N PHE A 21 -12.73 12.81 4.06
CA PHE A 21 -11.51 12.21 3.55
C PHE A 21 -10.34 13.20 3.47
N THR A 22 -10.58 14.41 2.97
CA THR A 22 -9.54 15.44 2.85
C THR A 22 -9.05 15.89 4.22
N LEU A 23 -9.95 16.05 5.19
CA LEU A 23 -9.61 16.37 6.57
C LEU A 23 -8.87 15.23 7.27
N TYR A 24 -9.27 13.98 7.02
CA TYR A 24 -8.52 12.80 7.45
C TYR A 24 -7.07 12.86 6.93
N GLN A 25 -6.88 12.99 5.62
CA GLN A 25 -5.55 12.95 5.01
C GLN A 25 -4.67 14.12 5.46
N SER A 26 -5.20 15.34 5.41
CA SER A 26 -4.45 16.53 5.84
C SER A 26 -4.01 16.43 7.30
N THR A 27 -4.89 16.02 8.22
CA THR A 27 -4.53 15.88 9.63
C THR A 27 -3.61 14.70 9.90
N ALA A 28 -3.73 13.61 9.15
CA ALA A 28 -2.80 12.49 9.23
C ALA A 28 -1.40 12.90 8.77
N VAL A 29 -1.29 13.60 7.64
CA VAL A 29 0.00 14.07 7.09
C VAL A 29 0.75 15.00 8.06
N VAL A 30 0.04 15.87 8.80
CA VAL A 30 0.67 16.74 9.81
C VAL A 30 0.84 16.09 11.19
N GLY A 31 0.60 14.78 11.31
CA GLY A 31 0.82 14.03 12.56
C GLY A 31 -0.27 14.18 13.63
N LEU A 32 -1.40 14.83 13.32
CA LEU A 32 -2.52 15.02 14.25
C LEU A 32 -3.46 13.80 14.28
N MET A 33 -2.91 12.63 14.64
CA MET A 33 -3.58 11.33 14.54
C MET A 33 -4.91 11.23 15.30
N GLY A 34 -5.05 11.92 16.43
CA GLY A 34 -6.32 11.98 17.16
C GLY A 34 -7.45 12.59 16.33
N ARG A 35 -7.16 13.67 15.58
CA ARG A 35 -8.13 14.31 14.67
C ARG A 35 -8.35 13.47 13.42
N ALA A 36 -7.28 12.90 12.86
CA ALA A 36 -7.39 12.00 11.72
C ALA A 36 -8.34 10.85 12.03
N ARG A 37 -8.22 10.19 13.19
CA ARG A 37 -9.14 9.12 13.60
C ARG A 37 -10.60 9.57 13.67
N ILE A 38 -10.88 10.78 14.15
CA ILE A 38 -12.25 11.33 14.17
C ILE A 38 -12.79 11.50 12.75
N PHE A 39 -12.02 12.12 11.85
CA PHE A 39 -12.44 12.31 10.46
C PHE A 39 -12.54 10.99 9.67
N GLY A 40 -11.70 10.00 10.00
CA GLY A 40 -11.81 8.66 9.45
C GLY A 40 -13.10 7.95 9.89
N ALA A 41 -13.45 8.04 11.17
CA ALA A 41 -14.71 7.49 11.68
C ALA A 41 -15.94 8.21 11.09
N GLU A 42 -15.85 9.52 10.87
CA GLU A 42 -16.87 10.30 10.17
C GLU A 42 -17.03 9.85 8.72
N LEU A 43 -15.92 9.67 7.99
CA LEU A 43 -15.93 9.13 6.63
C LEU A 43 -16.60 7.74 6.59
N ASP A 44 -16.23 6.85 7.50
CA ASP A 44 -16.85 5.52 7.60
C ASP A 44 -18.38 5.60 7.80
N ALA A 45 -18.83 6.46 8.71
CA ALA A 45 -20.25 6.65 8.99
C ALA A 45 -21.01 7.21 7.77
N LEU A 46 -20.44 8.20 7.08
CA LEU A 46 -21.03 8.76 5.86
C LEU A 46 -21.11 7.73 4.73
N MET A 47 -20.06 6.93 4.54
CA MET A 47 -20.02 5.89 3.51
C MET A 47 -21.03 4.77 3.79
N GLN A 48 -21.24 4.43 5.07
CA GLN A 48 -22.29 3.51 5.48
C GLN A 48 -23.68 4.10 5.22
N ALA A 49 -23.91 5.37 5.55
CA ALA A 49 -25.18 6.04 5.34
C ALA A 49 -25.54 6.18 3.85
N LEU A 50 -24.55 6.31 2.97
CA LEU A 50 -24.71 6.27 1.51
C LEU A 50 -24.89 4.86 0.93
N ALA A 51 -24.79 3.81 1.75
CA ALA A 51 -24.71 2.43 1.30
C ALA A 51 -23.67 2.25 0.18
N ALA A 52 -22.51 2.90 0.30
CA ALA A 52 -21.49 2.99 -0.76
C ALA A 52 -20.82 1.65 -1.08
N SER A 53 -21.13 0.59 -0.37
CA SER A 53 -20.71 -0.77 -0.71
C SER A 53 -21.75 -1.57 -1.49
N THR A 54 -22.96 -1.04 -1.64
CA THR A 54 -24.09 -1.75 -2.24
C THR A 54 -24.28 -1.26 -3.69
N PRO A 55 -24.18 -2.14 -4.70
CA PRO A 55 -24.30 -1.75 -6.11
C PRO A 55 -25.60 -0.99 -6.44
N GLY A 56 -26.72 -1.36 -5.82
CA GLY A 56 -27.99 -0.67 -6.03
C GLY A 56 -28.06 0.76 -5.46
N SER A 57 -27.12 1.19 -4.61
CA SER A 57 -27.11 2.57 -4.08
C SER A 57 -26.67 3.62 -5.11
N TYR A 58 -26.21 3.17 -6.27
CA TYR A 58 -25.67 3.98 -7.35
C TYR A 58 -26.70 4.27 -8.46
N ASP A 59 -27.78 3.49 -8.54
CA ASP A 59 -28.75 3.51 -9.64
C ASP A 59 -29.45 4.86 -9.82
N SER A 60 -29.58 5.63 -8.74
CA SER A 60 -30.23 6.95 -8.74
C SER A 60 -29.29 8.12 -9.01
N LEU A 61 -27.99 7.86 -9.20
CA LEU A 61 -26.97 8.89 -9.40
C LEU A 61 -26.61 9.08 -10.87
N SER A 62 -26.19 10.29 -11.24
CA SER A 62 -25.51 10.52 -12.52
C SER A 62 -24.20 9.74 -12.58
N LEU A 63 -23.73 9.40 -13.78
CA LEU A 63 -22.50 8.62 -13.93
C LEU A 63 -21.28 9.28 -13.24
N PRO A 64 -21.06 10.60 -13.29
CA PRO A 64 -19.97 11.24 -12.55
C PRO A 64 -20.10 11.03 -11.04
N ASP A 65 -21.30 11.18 -10.47
CA ASP A 65 -21.52 10.97 -9.04
C ASP A 65 -21.33 9.52 -8.62
N GLN A 66 -21.66 8.56 -9.50
CA GLN A 66 -21.32 7.16 -9.28
C GLN A 66 -19.81 6.97 -9.18
N GLN A 67 -19.04 7.55 -10.11
CA GLN A 67 -17.58 7.43 -10.10
C GLN A 67 -16.95 8.08 -8.88
N VAL A 68 -17.40 9.27 -8.48
CA VAL A 68 -16.92 9.94 -7.27
C VAL A 68 -17.16 9.06 -6.03
N ARG A 69 -18.37 8.51 -5.88
CA ARG A 69 -18.69 7.60 -4.76
C ARG A 69 -17.84 6.33 -4.79
N LYS A 70 -17.64 5.72 -5.96
CA LYS A 70 -16.75 4.55 -6.12
C LYS A 70 -15.32 4.88 -5.71
N LYS A 71 -14.75 6.00 -6.18
CA LYS A 71 -13.39 6.43 -5.79
C LYS A 71 -13.29 6.67 -4.28
N LEU A 72 -14.26 7.35 -3.67
CA LEU A 72 -14.32 7.53 -2.21
C LEU A 72 -14.41 6.21 -1.46
N PHE A 73 -15.16 5.24 -1.97
CA PHE A 73 -15.24 3.90 -1.40
C PHE A 73 -13.86 3.23 -1.36
N TRP A 74 -13.14 3.24 -2.47
CA TRP A 74 -11.82 2.63 -2.54
C TRP A 74 -10.77 3.38 -1.72
N LEU A 75 -10.85 4.71 -1.64
CA LEU A 75 -10.00 5.50 -0.74
C LEU A 75 -10.25 5.14 0.73
N ASN A 76 -11.52 4.98 1.14
CA ASN A 76 -11.86 4.53 2.47
C ASN A 76 -11.43 3.08 2.72
N PHE A 77 -11.55 2.21 1.70
CA PHE A 77 -11.04 0.83 1.75
C PHE A 77 -9.53 0.80 2.02
N PHE A 78 -8.75 1.68 1.40
CA PHE A 78 -7.32 1.79 1.69
C PHE A 78 -7.06 2.18 3.14
N ILE A 79 -7.76 3.19 3.66
CA ILE A 79 -7.62 3.62 5.07
C ILE A 79 -7.89 2.44 6.02
N ARG A 80 -9.00 1.73 5.81
CA ARG A 80 -9.40 0.57 6.64
C ARG A 80 -8.44 -0.61 6.51
N THR A 81 -7.81 -0.77 5.35
CA THR A 81 -6.80 -1.81 5.13
C THR A 81 -5.52 -1.47 5.89
N HIS A 82 -4.99 -0.25 5.76
CA HIS A 82 -3.82 0.17 6.53
C HIS A 82 -4.05 0.05 8.04
N ALA A 83 -5.20 0.52 8.54
CA ALA A 83 -5.54 0.42 9.96
C ALA A 83 -5.57 -1.04 10.48
N ARG A 84 -5.85 -2.03 9.62
CA ARG A 84 -5.82 -3.45 9.97
C ARG A 84 -4.43 -4.07 9.87
N LEU A 85 -3.65 -3.71 8.85
CA LEU A 85 -2.32 -4.27 8.60
C LEU A 85 -1.28 -3.78 9.61
N GLY A 86 -1.59 -2.71 10.33
CA GLY A 86 -0.84 -2.24 11.47
C GLY A 86 -1.29 -0.82 11.78
N ASP A 87 -1.76 -0.59 13.01
CA ASP A 87 -1.84 0.78 13.54
C ASP A 87 -0.47 1.43 13.27
N LEU A 88 -0.45 2.69 12.85
CA LEU A 88 0.75 3.47 12.49
C LEU A 88 1.88 3.44 13.57
N ALA A 89 1.61 2.84 14.74
CA ALA A 89 2.44 2.73 15.92
C ALA A 89 2.76 1.30 16.41
N SER A 90 2.16 0.23 15.86
CA SER A 90 2.36 -1.13 16.41
C SER A 90 3.04 -2.07 15.41
N HIS A 91 4.27 -2.47 15.74
CA HIS A 91 5.11 -3.45 15.03
C HIS A 91 4.57 -4.89 15.10
N HIS A 92 3.26 -5.08 15.32
CA HIS A 92 2.68 -6.39 15.54
C HIS A 92 2.23 -6.99 14.21
N LEU A 93 3.03 -7.94 13.71
CA LEU A 93 2.74 -8.83 12.57
C LEU A 93 1.58 -9.80 12.87
N ASP A 94 0.57 -9.43 13.66
CA ASP A 94 -0.53 -10.31 14.09
C ASP A 94 -1.79 -10.17 13.25
N TRP A 95 -1.70 -9.46 12.12
CA TRP A 95 -2.81 -9.32 11.20
C TRP A 95 -3.11 -10.64 10.47
N LEU A 96 -4.37 -10.85 10.10
CA LEU A 96 -4.81 -11.98 9.28
C LEU A 96 -5.29 -11.47 7.92
N PRO A 97 -5.21 -12.30 6.85
CA PRO A 97 -5.84 -12.00 5.58
C PRO A 97 -7.24 -11.45 5.82
N ILE A 98 -7.56 -10.34 5.16
CA ILE A 98 -8.81 -9.63 5.39
C ILE A 98 -9.94 -10.59 5.04
N PRO A 99 -10.83 -10.95 5.98
CA PRO A 99 -11.93 -11.83 5.67
C PRO A 99 -12.82 -11.14 4.64
N ASP A 100 -13.20 -11.88 3.61
CA ASP A 100 -14.07 -11.40 2.53
C ASP A 100 -15.42 -10.91 3.09
N THR A 101 -15.91 -11.58 4.15
CA THR A 101 -17.12 -11.19 4.89
C THR A 101 -17.02 -9.81 5.56
N MET A 102 -15.81 -9.29 5.78
CA MET A 102 -15.57 -7.99 6.41
C MET A 102 -15.62 -6.83 5.41
N PHE A 103 -15.62 -7.13 4.10
CA PHE A 103 -15.57 -6.17 3.00
C PHE A 103 -16.35 -6.60 1.74
N TYR A 104 -17.45 -7.35 1.87
CA TYR A 104 -18.40 -7.65 0.78
C TYR A 104 -18.03 -8.85 -0.10
N ASP A 105 -19.05 -9.48 -0.69
CA ASP A 105 -18.92 -10.56 -1.68
C ASP A 105 -18.11 -10.06 -2.91
N PRO A 106 -17.20 -10.86 -3.51
CA PRO A 106 -16.35 -10.43 -4.63
C PRO A 106 -17.11 -9.85 -5.82
N ALA A 107 -18.29 -10.40 -6.14
CA ALA A 107 -19.13 -9.85 -7.21
C ALA A 107 -19.61 -8.42 -6.89
N THR A 108 -19.77 -8.11 -5.61
CA THR A 108 -20.09 -6.77 -5.11
C THR A 108 -18.90 -5.82 -5.28
N LEU A 109 -17.68 -6.27 -4.95
CA LEU A 109 -16.46 -5.47 -5.10
C LEU A 109 -16.15 -5.15 -6.58
N ASP A 110 -16.35 -6.11 -7.48
CA ASP A 110 -16.17 -5.89 -8.92
C ASP A 110 -17.19 -4.87 -9.47
N ALA A 111 -18.45 -4.92 -9.03
CA ALA A 111 -19.48 -3.99 -9.46
C ALA A 111 -19.21 -2.53 -9.07
N ILE A 112 -18.48 -2.31 -7.97
CA ILE A 112 -18.12 -0.98 -7.45
C ILE A 112 -16.72 -0.52 -7.85
N LEU A 113 -16.04 -1.21 -8.76
CA LEU A 113 -14.83 -0.70 -9.39
C LEU A 113 -15.14 0.59 -10.19
N PRO A 114 -14.27 1.63 -10.10
CA PRO A 114 -14.35 2.77 -11.01
C PRO A 114 -14.17 2.32 -12.44
N LEU A 115 -14.81 3.03 -13.37
CA LEU A 115 -14.63 2.77 -14.79
C LEU A 115 -13.17 3.02 -15.20
N PRO A 116 -12.60 2.21 -16.11
CA PRO A 116 -11.22 2.37 -16.57
C PRO A 116 -11.09 3.49 -17.62
N VAL A 117 -11.71 4.64 -17.36
CA VAL A 117 -11.67 5.84 -18.20
C VAL A 117 -11.43 7.08 -17.34
N ASP A 118 -10.82 8.11 -17.92
CA ASP A 118 -10.66 9.39 -17.23
C ASP A 118 -11.99 10.15 -17.12
N ASP A 119 -12.06 11.06 -16.14
CA ASP A 119 -13.30 11.75 -15.76
C ASP A 119 -13.82 12.66 -16.89
N GLU A 120 -12.96 13.17 -17.77
CA GLU A 120 -13.35 14.01 -18.90
C GLU A 120 -14.28 13.29 -19.90
N TYR A 121 -14.20 11.95 -19.94
CA TYR A 121 -14.99 11.10 -20.83
C TYR A 121 -16.29 10.61 -20.19
N ILE A 122 -16.56 10.98 -18.95
CA ILE A 122 -17.77 10.55 -18.24
C ILE A 122 -18.75 11.72 -18.22
N LYS A 123 -19.83 11.60 -18.99
CA LYS A 123 -20.94 12.57 -19.01
C LYS A 123 -22.07 12.05 -18.12
N ASP A 124 -23.08 12.87 -17.87
CA ASP A 124 -24.16 12.53 -16.92
C ASP A 124 -24.89 11.22 -17.26
N ASP A 125 -25.05 10.94 -18.55
CA ASP A 125 -25.83 9.83 -19.11
C ASP A 125 -25.04 8.87 -20.02
N THR A 126 -23.82 9.24 -20.43
CA THR A 126 -23.00 8.44 -21.34
C THR A 126 -21.52 8.46 -21.00
N VAL A 127 -20.84 7.36 -21.33
CA VAL A 127 -19.38 7.24 -21.27
C VAL A 127 -18.84 7.34 -22.69
N LEU A 128 -17.96 8.31 -22.93
CA LEU A 128 -17.25 8.48 -24.19
C LEU A 128 -16.03 7.54 -24.25
N PRO A 129 -15.61 7.09 -25.44
CA PRO A 129 -14.41 6.30 -25.58
C PRO A 129 -13.18 7.15 -25.22
N GLN A 130 -12.32 6.59 -24.36
CA GLN A 130 -11.01 7.18 -24.11
C GLN A 130 -10.09 6.93 -25.33
N PRO A 131 -9.32 7.93 -25.79
CA PRO A 131 -8.32 7.77 -26.82
C PRO A 131 -7.31 6.64 -26.50
N SER A 132 -6.96 5.87 -27.53
CA SER A 132 -6.06 4.70 -27.39
C SER A 132 -4.57 5.07 -27.36
N ASP A 133 -4.25 6.33 -27.58
CA ASP A 133 -2.89 6.88 -27.69
C ASP A 133 -2.24 7.19 -26.33
N TYR A 134 -3.03 7.20 -25.24
CA TYR A 134 -2.49 7.43 -23.90
C TYR A 134 -3.17 6.58 -22.82
N VAL A 135 -2.50 6.49 -21.67
CA VAL A 135 -3.00 5.78 -20.49
C VAL A 135 -3.57 6.78 -19.50
N GLY A 136 -4.83 6.58 -19.14
CA GLY A 136 -5.54 7.46 -18.21
C GLY A 136 -5.01 7.41 -16.78
N ILE A 137 -5.25 8.48 -16.04
CA ILE A 137 -4.91 8.60 -14.63
C ILE A 137 -5.71 7.57 -13.81
N THR A 138 -6.95 7.29 -14.21
CA THR A 138 -7.77 6.27 -13.55
C THR A 138 -7.11 4.88 -13.58
N ALA A 139 -6.28 4.57 -14.57
CA ALA A 139 -5.53 3.32 -14.60
C ALA A 139 -4.54 3.19 -13.42
N GLY A 140 -3.93 4.30 -12.99
CA GLY A 140 -3.07 4.32 -11.80
C GLY A 140 -3.84 4.04 -10.52
N PHE A 141 -5.03 4.64 -10.39
CA PHE A 141 -5.92 4.40 -9.26
C PHE A 141 -6.38 2.93 -9.19
N LEU A 142 -6.80 2.36 -10.32
CA LEU A 142 -7.14 0.93 -10.42
C LEU A 142 -5.95 0.03 -10.10
N GLY A 143 -4.74 0.44 -10.47
CA GLY A 143 -3.52 -0.27 -10.13
C GLY A 143 -3.32 -0.42 -8.61
N ILE A 144 -3.53 0.65 -7.85
CA ILE A 144 -3.50 0.60 -6.38
C ILE A 144 -4.63 -0.27 -5.83
N ILE A 145 -5.86 -0.15 -6.36
CA ILE A 145 -6.99 -1.02 -5.95
C ILE A 145 -6.60 -2.49 -6.04
N ARG A 146 -6.00 -2.91 -7.16
CA ARG A 146 -5.56 -4.30 -7.38
C ARG A 146 -4.53 -4.77 -6.36
N ILE A 147 -3.60 -3.91 -5.94
CA ILE A 147 -2.64 -4.23 -4.87
C ILE A 147 -3.39 -4.44 -3.55
N PHE A 148 -4.29 -3.53 -3.17
CA PHE A 148 -5.01 -3.65 -1.90
C PHE A 148 -5.98 -4.85 -1.88
N LEU A 149 -6.58 -5.20 -3.01
CA LEU A 149 -7.38 -6.41 -3.15
C LEU A 149 -6.58 -7.71 -2.91
N CYS A 150 -5.25 -7.67 -3.05
CA CYS A 150 -4.42 -8.82 -2.70
C CYS A 150 -4.45 -9.15 -1.21
N PHE A 151 -4.80 -8.22 -0.32
CA PHE A 151 -4.93 -8.49 1.11
C PHE A 151 -6.26 -9.15 1.50
N VAL A 152 -7.23 -9.19 0.57
CA VAL A 152 -8.53 -9.85 0.79
C VAL A 152 -8.36 -11.35 0.58
N ALA A 153 -8.81 -12.15 1.55
CA ALA A 153 -8.79 -13.60 1.47
C ALA A 153 -9.70 -14.05 0.31
N PRO A 154 -9.24 -14.96 -0.56
CA PRO A 154 -10.10 -15.50 -1.61
C PRO A 154 -11.28 -16.25 -1.00
N MET A 155 -12.47 -16.16 -1.62
CA MET A 155 -13.60 -16.99 -1.21
C MET A 155 -13.18 -18.46 -1.20
N ALA A 156 -13.44 -19.14 -0.07
CA ALA A 156 -13.48 -20.58 -0.02
C ALA A 156 -14.65 -21.07 -0.88
N GLY A 157 -14.46 -21.12 -2.20
CA GLY A 157 -15.58 -21.26 -3.12
C GLY A 157 -15.25 -21.25 -4.62
N ASN A 158 -14.09 -21.76 -5.06
CA ASN A 158 -14.03 -22.34 -6.41
C ASN A 158 -13.03 -23.51 -6.49
N PRO A 159 -13.50 -24.77 -6.45
CA PRO A 159 -12.66 -25.97 -6.55
C PRO A 159 -12.05 -26.18 -7.95
N ARG A 160 -12.17 -25.26 -8.89
CA ARG A 160 -11.75 -25.48 -10.29
C ARG A 160 -10.24 -25.52 -10.53
N GLY A 161 -9.42 -25.29 -9.50
CA GLY A 161 -7.95 -25.40 -9.60
C GLY A 161 -7.30 -26.51 -8.77
N ARG A 162 -8.02 -27.11 -7.81
CA ARG A 162 -7.50 -28.28 -7.08
C ARG A 162 -7.87 -29.54 -7.86
N VAL A 163 -7.06 -29.89 -8.85
CA VAL A 163 -6.94 -31.28 -9.29
C VAL A 163 -6.31 -32.05 -8.12
N ILE A 164 -7.13 -32.39 -7.13
CA ILE A 164 -6.82 -33.50 -6.25
C ILE A 164 -6.98 -34.71 -7.14
N ASN A 165 -5.86 -35.26 -7.61
CA ASN A 165 -5.83 -36.65 -8.03
C ASN A 165 -6.26 -37.46 -6.79
N ALA A 166 -7.57 -37.74 -6.70
CA ALA A 166 -8.11 -38.70 -5.79
C ALA A 166 -7.68 -40.09 -6.29
N VAL A 167 -6.41 -40.41 -6.05
CA VAL A 167 -5.98 -41.80 -5.96
C VAL A 167 -6.35 -42.22 -4.56
N GLU A 168 -7.18 -43.25 -4.48
CA GLU A 168 -7.57 -43.96 -3.27
C GLU A 168 -6.35 -44.21 -2.39
N GLY A 169 -6.28 -43.48 -1.29
CA GLY A 169 -5.36 -43.72 -0.19
C GLY A 169 -6.12 -43.39 1.07
N ILE A 170 -6.45 -44.42 1.85
CA ILE A 170 -7.01 -44.27 3.19
C ILE A 170 -6.02 -43.39 3.97
N GLU A 171 -6.37 -42.11 4.14
CA GLU A 171 -5.56 -41.18 4.92
C GLU A 171 -5.72 -41.59 6.38
N TYR A 172 -4.69 -42.23 6.92
CA TYR A 172 -4.55 -42.45 8.34
C TYR A 172 -4.49 -41.06 8.98
N VAL A 173 -5.60 -40.55 9.52
CA VAL A 173 -5.64 -39.29 10.27
C VAL A 173 -4.90 -39.51 11.59
N SER A 174 -3.57 -39.53 11.53
CA SER A 174 -2.69 -39.59 12.71
C SER A 174 -2.36 -38.17 13.16
N SER A 175 -3.31 -37.56 13.84
CA SER A 175 -3.19 -36.49 14.85
C SER A 175 -4.46 -35.63 14.80
N VAL A 176 -5.11 -35.44 15.95
CA VAL A 176 -6.24 -34.53 16.06
C VAL A 176 -5.66 -33.12 16.02
N GLU A 177 -5.63 -32.50 14.83
CA GLU A 177 -5.25 -31.09 14.69
C GLU A 177 -6.12 -30.22 15.60
N THR A 178 -5.48 -29.36 16.38
CA THR A 178 -6.19 -28.39 17.22
C THR A 178 -6.90 -27.34 16.35
N PRO A 179 -7.99 -26.71 16.84
CA PRO A 179 -8.65 -25.63 16.12
C PRO A 179 -7.70 -24.49 15.70
N ARG A 180 -6.69 -24.19 16.54
CA ARG A 180 -5.68 -23.17 16.26
C ARG A 180 -4.79 -23.57 15.06
N GLN A 181 -4.31 -24.81 15.02
CA GLN A 181 -3.52 -25.30 13.90
C GLN A 181 -4.29 -25.25 12.57
N ARG A 182 -5.60 -25.49 12.57
CA ARG A 182 -6.43 -25.35 11.36
C ARG A 182 -6.52 -23.90 10.88
N VAL A 183 -6.67 -22.95 11.80
CA VAL A 183 -6.70 -21.51 11.48
C VAL A 183 -5.37 -21.07 10.91
N ASP A 184 -4.27 -21.43 11.57
CA ASP A 184 -2.91 -21.07 11.14
C ASP A 184 -2.58 -21.72 9.78
N ARG A 185 -3.01 -22.96 9.53
CA ARG A 185 -2.83 -23.64 8.23
C ARG A 185 -3.58 -22.95 7.11
N LYS A 186 -4.86 -22.59 7.35
CA LYS A 186 -5.63 -21.79 6.39
C LYS A 186 -4.98 -20.44 6.14
N ALA A 187 -4.51 -19.76 7.19
CA ALA A 187 -3.82 -18.48 7.05
C ALA A 187 -2.54 -18.62 6.22
N SER A 188 -1.76 -19.69 6.41
CA SER A 188 -0.58 -19.99 5.59
C SER A 188 -0.95 -20.17 4.11
N ASP A 189 -1.98 -20.96 3.80
CA ASP A 189 -2.46 -21.16 2.42
C ASP A 189 -2.92 -19.83 1.79
N ASP A 190 -3.71 -19.05 2.53
CA ASP A 190 -4.18 -17.74 2.08
C ASP A 190 -3.00 -16.78 1.83
N LEU A 191 -2.01 -16.71 2.73
CA LEU A 191 -0.81 -15.86 2.61
C LEU A 191 0.05 -16.23 1.39
N GLN A 192 0.18 -17.53 1.09
CA GLN A 192 0.86 -17.99 -0.13
C GLN A 192 0.13 -17.54 -1.39
N ASP A 193 -1.20 -17.66 -1.42
CA ASP A 193 -2.00 -17.14 -2.54
C ASP A 193 -1.86 -15.62 -2.69
N MET A 194 -1.88 -14.87 -1.57
CA MET A 194 -1.68 -13.42 -1.58
C MET A 194 -0.31 -13.03 -2.16
N LEU A 195 0.77 -13.75 -1.82
CA LEU A 195 2.09 -13.52 -2.41
C LEU A 195 2.07 -13.70 -3.94
N LEU A 196 1.50 -14.82 -4.41
CA LEU A 196 1.38 -15.10 -5.84
C LEU A 196 0.59 -14.00 -6.58
N ARG A 197 -0.51 -13.52 -5.97
CA ARG A 197 -1.29 -12.40 -6.54
C ARG A 197 -0.48 -11.12 -6.59
N ILE A 198 0.23 -10.75 -5.52
CA ILE A 198 1.10 -9.56 -5.48
C ILE A 198 2.20 -9.60 -6.55
N HIS A 199 2.80 -10.76 -6.82
CA HIS A 199 3.77 -10.89 -7.90
C HIS A 199 3.13 -10.59 -9.25
N ARG A 200 1.96 -11.17 -9.54
CA ARG A 200 1.22 -11.04 -10.81
C ARG A 200 0.56 -9.69 -11.05
N VAL A 201 0.32 -8.88 -10.01
CA VAL A 201 -0.29 -7.55 -10.17
C VAL A 201 0.53 -6.67 -11.13
N ALA A 202 1.86 -6.81 -11.12
CA ALA A 202 2.74 -6.04 -12.02
C ALA A 202 2.55 -6.40 -13.50
N ASP A 203 2.19 -7.65 -13.81
CA ASP A 203 2.03 -8.13 -15.20
C ASP A 203 0.84 -7.47 -15.91
N HIS A 204 -0.12 -6.95 -15.15
CA HIS A 204 -1.37 -6.37 -15.66
C HIS A 204 -1.35 -4.84 -15.68
N MET A 205 -0.19 -4.21 -15.39
CA MET A 205 -0.05 -2.76 -15.43
C MET A 205 0.22 -2.30 -16.87
N PRO A 206 -0.45 -1.24 -17.35
CA PRO A 206 -0.14 -0.66 -18.64
C PRO A 206 1.29 -0.10 -18.64
N ARG A 207 1.94 -0.06 -19.81
CA ARG A 207 3.37 0.25 -19.94
C ARG A 207 3.85 1.47 -19.14
N PRO A 208 3.18 2.64 -19.16
CA PRO A 208 3.62 3.81 -18.39
C PRO A 208 3.64 3.60 -16.86
N LEU A 209 2.89 2.61 -16.37
CA LEU A 209 2.81 2.21 -14.96
C LEU A 209 3.57 0.91 -14.66
N ALA A 210 4.21 0.29 -15.66
CA ALA A 210 4.97 -0.95 -15.48
C ALA A 210 6.17 -0.75 -14.56
N LEU A 211 6.63 -1.84 -13.91
CA LEU A 211 7.75 -1.81 -12.95
C LEU A 211 9.06 -1.40 -13.63
N TRP A 212 9.34 -2.01 -14.77
CA TRP A 212 10.52 -1.74 -15.57
C TRP A 212 10.10 -1.06 -16.86
N LEU A 213 10.36 0.23 -16.94
CA LEU A 213 10.28 0.94 -18.22
C LEU A 213 11.50 0.56 -19.04
N ASP A 214 11.29 0.30 -20.33
CA ASP A 214 12.38 0.27 -21.29
C ASP A 214 13.08 1.64 -21.23
N PRO A 215 14.41 1.72 -21.04
CA PRO A 215 15.15 2.98 -21.11
C PRO A 215 14.91 3.77 -22.41
N ASN A 216 14.51 3.08 -23.48
CA ASN A 216 14.17 3.65 -24.77
C ASN A 216 12.68 4.03 -24.91
N PHE A 217 11.86 3.79 -23.87
CA PHE A 217 10.47 4.24 -23.85
C PHE A 217 10.44 5.76 -23.80
N GLN A 218 10.27 6.36 -24.97
CA GLN A 218 9.79 7.73 -25.08
C GLN A 218 8.27 7.66 -24.98
N PRO A 219 7.65 8.31 -23.98
CA PRO A 219 6.24 8.61 -24.09
C PRO A 219 6.00 9.25 -25.46
N ALA A 220 4.83 9.01 -26.09
CA ALA A 220 4.39 9.89 -27.18
C ALA A 220 4.43 11.36 -26.70
N GLU A 221 4.18 12.36 -27.54
CA GLU A 221 4.04 13.77 -27.10
C GLU A 221 2.86 13.92 -26.10
N VAL A 222 3.05 13.39 -24.91
CA VAL A 222 2.19 13.43 -23.76
C VAL A 222 2.57 14.73 -23.09
N GLN A 223 1.57 15.56 -22.84
CA GLN A 223 1.73 16.77 -22.07
C GLN A 223 2.55 16.46 -20.81
N GLN A 224 3.69 17.14 -20.62
CA GLN A 224 4.66 16.83 -19.56
C GLN A 224 4.02 16.60 -18.18
N ALA A 225 2.94 17.35 -17.88
CA ALA A 225 2.16 17.19 -16.65
C ALA A 225 1.55 15.79 -16.48
N LEU A 226 0.99 15.20 -17.53
CA LEU A 226 0.44 13.84 -17.49
C LEU A 226 1.55 12.80 -17.33
N ALA A 227 2.71 13.01 -17.96
CA ALA A 227 3.88 12.14 -17.77
C ALA A 227 4.38 12.17 -16.31
N ASP A 228 4.47 13.35 -15.70
CA ASP A 228 4.89 13.52 -14.30
C ASP A 228 3.86 12.90 -13.32
N GLN A 229 2.56 13.04 -13.60
CA GLN A 229 1.50 12.40 -12.83
C GLN A 229 1.54 10.87 -12.92
N LEU A 230 1.70 10.31 -14.13
CA LEU A 230 1.85 8.87 -14.34
C LEU A 230 3.09 8.33 -13.65
N ALA A 231 4.21 9.06 -13.67
CA ALA A 231 5.41 8.66 -12.96
C ALA A 231 5.23 8.70 -11.43
N SER A 232 4.48 9.67 -10.91
CA SER A 232 4.11 9.72 -9.48
C SER A 232 3.21 8.54 -9.07
N MET A 233 2.22 8.20 -9.90
CA MET A 233 1.37 7.02 -9.67
C MET A 233 2.17 5.72 -9.76
N ARG A 234 3.07 5.60 -10.73
CA ARG A 234 4.01 4.47 -10.87
C ARG A 234 4.81 4.30 -9.59
N ALA A 235 5.36 5.39 -9.05
CA ALA A 235 6.10 5.36 -7.80
C ALA A 235 5.26 4.81 -6.64
N ASN A 236 4.05 5.34 -6.45
CA ASN A 236 3.16 4.88 -5.39
C ASN A 236 2.78 3.40 -5.57
N ILE A 237 2.48 2.95 -6.79
CA ILE A 237 2.13 1.55 -7.10
C ILE A 237 3.26 0.61 -6.70
N HIS A 238 4.49 0.85 -7.15
CA HIS A 238 5.57 -0.12 -6.94
C HIS A 238 6.11 -0.12 -5.51
N VAL A 239 6.19 1.06 -4.87
CA VAL A 239 6.52 1.13 -3.44
C VAL A 239 5.46 0.39 -2.61
N THR A 240 4.17 0.58 -2.93
CA THR A 240 3.07 -0.12 -2.23
C THR A 240 3.10 -1.62 -2.48
N ARG A 241 3.43 -2.06 -3.70
CA ARG A 241 3.55 -3.49 -4.04
C ARG A 241 4.69 -4.15 -3.27
N LEU A 242 5.87 -3.54 -3.20
CA LEU A 242 7.02 -4.07 -2.47
C LEU A 242 6.75 -4.10 -0.97
N TRP A 243 6.12 -3.05 -0.44
CA TRP A 243 5.64 -3.02 0.93
C TRP A 243 4.63 -4.13 1.23
N ALA A 244 3.69 -4.40 0.31
CA ALA A 244 2.73 -5.48 0.47
C ALA A 244 3.40 -6.87 0.43
N ARG A 245 4.34 -7.08 -0.52
CA ARG A 245 5.14 -8.32 -0.60
C ARG A 245 5.85 -8.59 0.72
N TYR A 246 6.48 -7.56 1.28
CA TYR A 246 7.11 -7.62 2.60
C TYR A 246 6.11 -8.06 3.69
N LEU A 247 5.03 -7.32 3.90
CA LEU A 247 4.09 -7.62 4.99
C LEU A 247 3.51 -9.03 4.90
N ILE A 248 3.17 -9.47 3.69
CA ILE A 248 2.60 -10.79 3.46
C ILE A 248 3.65 -11.87 3.70
N PHE A 249 4.89 -11.67 3.24
CA PHE A 249 5.98 -12.61 3.42
C PHE A 249 6.33 -12.79 4.89
N ASP A 250 6.53 -11.70 5.63
CA ASP A 250 6.81 -11.75 7.07
C ASP A 250 5.70 -12.44 7.85
N ARG A 251 4.44 -12.15 7.50
CA ARG A 251 3.32 -12.82 8.14
C ARG A 251 3.29 -14.32 7.81
N LEU A 252 3.60 -14.71 6.57
CA LEU A 252 3.70 -16.11 6.17
C LEU A 252 4.77 -16.83 7.00
N VAL A 253 5.96 -16.23 7.14
CA VAL A 253 7.04 -16.79 7.96
C VAL A 253 6.57 -16.96 9.40
N ALA A 254 5.97 -15.94 10.02
CA ALA A 254 5.48 -16.02 11.40
C ALA A 254 4.46 -17.14 11.61
N VAL A 255 3.52 -17.31 10.67
CA VAL A 255 2.51 -18.39 10.72
C VAL A 255 3.16 -19.76 10.52
N GLN A 256 4.12 -19.89 9.60
CA GLN A 256 4.85 -21.14 9.39
C GLN A 256 5.70 -21.54 10.59
N GLU A 257 6.36 -20.58 11.25
CA GLU A 257 7.08 -20.83 12.50
C GLU A 257 6.13 -21.29 13.63
N ALA A 258 4.92 -20.74 13.69
CA ALA A 258 3.91 -21.17 14.66
C ALA A 258 3.39 -22.60 14.39
N LEU A 259 3.27 -22.99 13.11
CA LEU A 259 2.79 -24.32 12.70
C LEU A 259 3.84 -25.42 12.83
N TYR A 260 5.05 -25.17 12.35
CA TYR A 260 6.09 -26.18 12.14
C TYR A 260 7.31 -26.00 13.07
N GLY A 261 7.37 -24.89 13.80
CA GLY A 261 8.51 -24.51 14.61
C GLY A 261 9.62 -23.83 13.81
N LYS A 262 10.42 -23.00 14.48
CA LYS A 262 11.53 -22.22 13.89
C LYS A 262 12.64 -23.06 13.25
N ALA A 263 12.72 -24.35 13.57
CA ALA A 263 13.72 -25.25 13.00
C ALA A 263 13.41 -25.64 11.54
N VAL A 264 12.16 -25.48 11.11
CA VAL A 264 11.70 -25.84 9.76
C VAL A 264 11.82 -24.65 8.79
N THR A 265 11.80 -23.41 9.30
CA THR A 265 11.97 -22.23 8.48
C THR A 265 13.44 -22.01 8.13
N ASN A 266 13.75 -21.97 6.83
CA ASN A 266 15.11 -21.73 6.37
C ASN A 266 15.45 -20.25 6.51
N ARG A 267 16.19 -19.92 7.57
CA ARG A 267 16.63 -18.55 7.87
C ARG A 267 17.40 -17.89 6.72
N SER A 268 18.20 -18.64 5.97
CA SER A 268 18.93 -18.13 4.80
C SER A 268 17.97 -17.70 3.68
N LEU A 269 16.89 -18.44 3.44
CA LEU A 269 15.88 -18.07 2.45
C LEU A 269 15.08 -16.82 2.88
N ILE A 270 14.73 -16.71 4.16
CA ILE A 270 14.05 -15.53 4.71
C ILE A 270 14.90 -14.28 4.48
N ILE A 271 16.19 -14.36 4.84
CA ILE A 271 17.13 -13.26 4.68
C ILE A 271 17.30 -12.90 3.21
N SER A 272 17.48 -13.90 2.33
CA SER A 272 17.62 -13.68 0.90
C SER A 272 16.40 -12.99 0.29
N GLU A 273 15.19 -13.30 0.75
CA GLU A 273 13.97 -12.65 0.29
C GLU A 273 13.89 -11.19 0.80
N HIS A 274 14.26 -10.94 2.06
CA HIS A 274 14.29 -9.57 2.61
C HIS A 274 15.31 -8.69 1.89
N GLU A 275 16.49 -9.22 1.61
CA GLU A 275 17.52 -8.53 0.81
C GLU A 275 17.01 -8.24 -0.61
N ALA A 276 16.36 -9.22 -1.26
CA ALA A 276 15.77 -9.03 -2.59
C ALA A 276 14.71 -7.92 -2.61
N ILE A 277 13.82 -7.87 -1.60
CA ILE A 277 12.82 -6.79 -1.48
C ILE A 277 13.50 -5.42 -1.30
N CYS A 278 14.56 -5.35 -0.49
CA CYS A 278 15.29 -4.11 -0.25
C CYS A 278 16.04 -3.64 -1.51
N ASP A 279 16.70 -4.56 -2.22
CA ASP A 279 17.42 -4.27 -3.46
C ASP A 279 16.44 -3.83 -4.57
N ASP A 280 15.32 -4.54 -4.73
CA ASP A 280 14.24 -4.15 -5.66
C ASP A 280 13.73 -2.73 -5.36
N LEU A 281 13.52 -2.41 -4.08
CA LEU A 281 13.05 -1.08 -3.64
C LEU A 281 14.08 0.01 -3.93
N LEU A 282 15.35 -0.20 -3.58
CA LEU A 282 16.40 0.78 -3.81
C LEU A 282 16.66 0.99 -5.31
N GLN A 283 16.69 -0.10 -6.09
CA GLN A 283 16.85 -0.01 -7.54
C GLN A 283 15.69 0.75 -8.18
N PHE A 284 14.46 0.49 -7.74
CA PHE A 284 13.29 1.21 -8.22
C PHE A 284 13.36 2.69 -7.83
N LEU A 285 13.64 3.03 -6.57
CA LEU A 285 13.73 4.41 -6.10
C LEU A 285 14.85 5.20 -6.81
N ALA A 286 15.97 4.56 -7.14
CA ALA A 286 17.03 5.16 -7.93
C ALA A 286 16.60 5.50 -9.38
N SER A 287 15.55 4.86 -9.89
CA SER A 287 14.98 5.11 -11.23
C SER A 287 13.89 6.20 -11.25
N VAL A 288 13.50 6.72 -10.08
CA VAL A 288 12.42 7.71 -9.94
C VAL A 288 13.01 9.03 -9.46
N THR A 289 12.54 10.14 -10.03
CA THR A 289 12.97 11.48 -9.59
C THR A 289 12.32 11.84 -8.25
N ILE A 290 13.01 12.65 -7.43
CA ILE A 290 12.47 13.13 -6.14
C ILE A 290 11.13 13.84 -6.34
N ARG A 291 11.00 14.66 -7.41
CA ARG A 291 9.74 15.32 -7.80
C ARG A 291 8.55 14.35 -7.89
N ASN A 292 8.78 13.17 -8.45
CA ASN A 292 7.72 12.18 -8.64
C ASN A 292 7.43 11.38 -7.35
N LEU A 293 8.27 11.51 -6.32
CA LEU A 293 8.05 10.95 -4.99
C LEU A 293 7.33 11.94 -4.07
N GLU A 294 7.50 13.25 -4.26
CA GLU A 294 6.96 14.33 -3.41
C GLU A 294 5.45 14.23 -3.18
N SER A 295 4.67 14.01 -4.25
CA SER A 295 3.20 13.97 -4.20
C SER A 295 2.65 12.93 -3.23
N ASN A 296 3.40 11.85 -2.98
CA ASN A 296 3.04 10.76 -2.07
C ASN A 296 4.06 10.62 -0.93
N GLY A 297 4.92 11.63 -0.72
CA GLY A 297 6.15 11.55 0.05
C GLY A 297 5.97 10.96 1.45
N VAL A 298 4.98 11.44 2.21
CA VAL A 298 4.70 10.93 3.57
C VAL A 298 4.35 9.44 3.55
N THR A 299 3.47 9.01 2.64
CA THR A 299 3.04 7.60 2.57
C THR A 299 4.13 6.68 2.01
N ILE A 300 4.93 7.17 1.06
CA ILE A 300 6.07 6.45 0.50
C ILE A 300 7.17 6.32 1.56
N SER A 301 7.53 7.41 2.24
CA SER A 301 8.51 7.40 3.34
C SER A 301 8.11 6.42 4.44
N PHE A 302 6.83 6.37 4.81
CA PHE A 302 6.33 5.38 5.78
C PHE A 302 6.57 3.94 5.31
N LYS A 303 6.20 3.61 4.07
CA LYS A 303 6.38 2.27 3.50
C LYS A 303 7.86 1.90 3.37
N ILE A 304 8.70 2.84 2.93
CA ILE A 304 10.16 2.68 2.87
C ILE A 304 10.72 2.38 4.26
N ARG A 305 10.34 3.15 5.29
CA ARG A 305 10.79 2.92 6.67
C ARG A 305 10.37 1.54 7.17
N GLN A 306 9.16 1.08 6.87
CA GLN A 306 8.70 -0.25 7.27
C GLN A 306 9.49 -1.38 6.59
N VAL A 307 9.79 -1.26 5.29
CA VAL A 307 10.64 -2.23 4.58
C VAL A 307 12.07 -2.17 5.11
N ALA A 308 12.63 -0.98 5.33
CA ALA A 308 13.99 -0.81 5.83
C ALA A 308 14.17 -1.28 7.28
N ALA A 309 13.11 -1.24 8.11
CA ALA A 309 13.17 -1.70 9.49
C ALA A 309 13.57 -3.18 9.62
N LEU A 310 13.29 -3.99 8.60
CA LEU A 310 13.78 -5.38 8.48
C LEU A 310 15.28 -5.52 8.69
N LEU A 311 16.03 -4.54 8.21
CA LEU A 311 17.49 -4.59 8.19
C LEU A 311 18.09 -4.35 9.58
N LEU A 312 17.33 -3.74 10.48
CA LEU A 312 17.77 -3.45 11.85
C LEU A 312 17.97 -4.72 12.67
N ASP A 313 17.15 -5.76 12.43
CA ASP A 313 17.27 -7.05 13.11
C ASP A 313 18.56 -7.78 12.71
N TYR A 314 19.04 -7.57 11.47
CA TYR A 314 20.29 -8.15 10.97
C TYR A 314 21.52 -7.36 11.41
N SER A 315 21.44 -6.02 11.40
CA SER A 315 22.51 -5.14 11.89
C SER A 315 22.76 -5.33 13.39
N SER A 316 21.69 -5.44 14.19
CA SER A 316 21.77 -5.62 15.65
C SER A 316 22.39 -6.96 16.08
N GLY A 317 22.40 -7.96 15.19
CA GLY A 317 23.05 -9.26 15.40
C GLY A 317 24.56 -9.15 15.63
N ARG A 318 25.19 -8.04 15.21
CA ARG A 318 26.62 -7.75 15.42
C ARG A 318 26.98 -7.45 16.88
N SER A 319 26.04 -6.96 17.68
CA SER A 319 26.31 -6.52 19.06
C SER A 319 26.33 -7.67 20.07
N GLN A 320 25.64 -8.79 19.80
CA GLN A 320 25.59 -9.93 20.72
C GLN A 320 26.80 -10.86 20.62
N THR A 321 27.60 -10.77 19.55
CA THR A 321 28.82 -11.59 19.36
C THR A 321 30.10 -10.89 19.80
N SER A 322 30.01 -9.92 20.72
CA SER A 322 31.20 -9.25 21.27
C SER A 322 32.00 -10.18 22.20
N PHE A 323 32.88 -10.95 21.56
CA PHE A 323 34.30 -11.14 21.88
C PHE A 323 34.65 -11.35 23.37
N PHE A 324 34.84 -12.61 23.76
CA PHE A 324 35.89 -12.95 24.72
C PHE A 324 37.24 -12.85 23.99
N PRO A 325 38.13 -11.91 24.33
CA PRO A 325 39.42 -11.80 23.67
C PRO A 325 40.33 -12.92 24.18
N GLY A 326 40.58 -13.95 23.37
CA GLY A 326 41.55 -14.97 23.76
C GLY A 326 41.69 -16.25 22.96
N SER A 327 40.88 -16.54 21.93
CA SER A 327 41.07 -17.76 21.14
C SER A 327 41.09 -17.48 19.63
N PRO A 328 42.18 -17.83 18.92
CA PRO A 328 42.23 -17.77 17.46
C PRO A 328 41.55 -19.02 16.90
N GLN A 329 40.23 -19.10 17.01
CA GLN A 329 39.45 -20.02 16.19
C GLN A 329 38.93 -19.24 14.98
N ALA A 330 39.18 -19.78 13.78
CA ALA A 330 38.61 -19.25 12.55
C ALA A 330 37.09 -19.25 12.72
N ALA A 331 36.47 -18.09 12.50
CA ALA A 331 35.01 -17.93 12.56
C ALA A 331 34.36 -19.02 11.70
N SER A 332 33.38 -19.70 12.25
CA SER A 332 32.61 -20.74 11.55
C SER A 332 31.99 -20.17 10.27
N PRO A 333 31.70 -21.00 9.25
CA PRO A 333 31.05 -20.54 8.02
C PRO A 333 29.75 -19.76 8.28
N ASP A 334 29.01 -20.12 9.33
CA ASP A 334 27.78 -19.45 9.76
C ASP A 334 28.06 -18.06 10.35
N GLU A 335 29.10 -17.91 11.17
CA GLU A 335 29.53 -16.60 11.69
C GLU A 335 30.02 -15.66 10.58
N GLN A 336 30.76 -16.20 9.59
CA GLN A 336 31.19 -15.42 8.42
C GLN A 336 30.02 -15.01 7.51
N HIS A 337 29.01 -15.87 7.36
CA HIS A 337 27.79 -15.52 6.66
C HIS A 337 27.03 -14.41 7.39
N GLN A 338 26.86 -14.54 8.71
CA GLN A 338 26.15 -13.56 9.52
C GLN A 338 26.85 -12.19 9.57
N HIS A 339 28.20 -12.18 9.58
CA HIS A 339 28.97 -10.93 9.49
C HIS A 339 28.77 -10.22 8.15
N ARG A 340 28.84 -10.96 7.02
CA ARG A 340 28.61 -10.38 5.68
C ARG A 340 27.19 -9.81 5.54
N LEU A 341 26.21 -10.48 6.12
CA LEU A 341 24.82 -10.03 6.14
C LEU A 341 24.64 -8.75 6.96
N ALA A 342 25.30 -8.64 8.12
CA ALA A 342 25.26 -7.41 8.93
C ALA A 342 25.89 -6.22 8.18
N GLU A 343 27.04 -6.42 7.51
CA GLU A 343 27.67 -5.38 6.69
C GLU A 343 26.79 -4.96 5.51
N ARG A 344 26.10 -5.92 4.88
CA ARG A 344 25.15 -5.63 3.80
C ARG A 344 23.95 -4.85 4.31
N ALA A 345 23.38 -5.25 5.44
CA ALA A 345 22.27 -4.55 6.09
C ALA A 345 22.64 -3.11 6.44
N ASP A 346 23.82 -2.89 7.03
CA ASP A 346 24.34 -1.55 7.34
C ASP A 346 24.44 -0.67 6.08
N SER A 347 24.97 -1.22 4.97
CA SER A 347 25.07 -0.51 3.70
C SER A 347 23.71 -0.15 3.10
N LEU A 348 22.71 -1.04 3.24
CA LEU A 348 21.36 -0.78 2.75
C LEU A 348 20.63 0.26 3.62
N ILE A 349 20.80 0.20 4.95
CA ILE A 349 20.25 1.19 5.89
C ILE A 349 20.78 2.59 5.54
N ASP A 350 22.09 2.74 5.31
CA ASP A 350 22.70 4.04 4.96
C ASP A 350 22.09 4.63 3.66
N LYS A 351 21.86 3.79 2.65
CA LYS A 351 21.18 4.20 1.40
C LYS A 351 19.74 4.64 1.65
N PHE A 352 18.99 3.90 2.47
CA PHE A 352 17.63 4.28 2.83
C PHE A 352 17.58 5.59 3.61
N LEU A 353 18.48 5.78 4.58
CA LEU A 353 18.57 7.02 5.36
C LEU A 353 18.91 8.23 4.47
N THR A 354 19.84 8.05 3.53
CA THR A 354 20.19 9.09 2.55
C THR A 354 18.97 9.47 1.70
N LEU A 355 18.25 8.49 1.17
CA LEU A 355 17.04 8.72 0.38
C LEU A 355 15.93 9.40 1.19
N LEU A 356 15.65 8.91 2.41
CA LEU A 356 14.64 9.49 3.29
C LEU A 356 14.98 10.94 3.66
N THR A 357 16.26 11.26 3.87
CA THR A 357 16.72 12.63 4.15
C THR A 357 16.52 13.54 2.94
N GLN A 358 16.78 13.04 1.73
CA GLN A 358 16.52 13.78 0.49
C GLN A 358 15.02 14.04 0.32
N MET A 359 14.17 13.04 0.57
CA MET A 359 12.71 13.18 0.48
C MET A 359 12.15 14.13 1.53
N ASP A 360 12.62 14.04 2.78
CA ASP A 360 12.17 14.90 3.87
C ASP A 360 12.59 16.36 3.61
N SER A 361 13.80 16.58 3.06
CA SER A 361 14.25 17.94 2.72
C SER A 361 13.45 18.57 1.57
N ALA A 362 13.11 17.81 0.53
CA ALA A 362 12.23 18.25 -0.55
C ALA A 362 10.80 18.58 -0.05
N THR A 363 10.23 17.69 0.78
CA THR A 363 8.88 17.88 1.35
C THR A 363 8.79 19.12 2.27
N PHE A 364 9.87 19.40 3.03
CA PHE A 364 9.95 20.57 3.91
C PHE A 364 10.12 21.90 3.16
N GLN A 365 10.88 21.93 2.07
CA GLN A 365 11.11 23.15 1.28
C GLN A 365 9.82 23.69 0.67
N ASP A 366 8.95 22.82 0.16
CA ASP A 366 7.65 23.22 -0.40
C ASP A 366 6.66 23.71 0.66
N SER A 367 6.69 23.08 1.84
CA SER A 367 5.86 23.49 2.98
C SER A 367 6.21 24.91 3.47
N GLN A 368 7.50 25.29 3.44
CA GLN A 368 7.93 26.65 3.77
C GLN A 368 7.69 27.66 2.64
N MET A 369 7.84 27.27 1.38
CA MET A 369 7.52 28.12 0.22
C MET A 369 6.03 28.48 0.18
N MET A 370 5.14 27.55 0.52
CA MET A 370 3.69 27.81 0.68
C MET A 370 3.39 28.79 1.82
N LEU A 371 4.09 28.71 2.95
CA LEU A 371 3.92 29.63 4.08
C LEU A 371 4.50 31.03 3.78
N CYS A 372 5.67 31.11 3.13
CA CYS A 372 6.31 32.38 2.77
C CYS A 372 5.56 33.13 1.67
N SER A 373 4.98 32.43 0.68
CA SER A 373 4.18 33.07 -0.37
C SER A 373 2.86 33.66 0.17
N GLN A 374 2.25 33.04 1.19
CA GLN A 374 1.08 33.60 1.88
C GLN A 374 1.43 34.79 2.79
N MET A 375 2.62 34.81 3.39
CA MET A 375 3.10 35.96 4.17
C MET A 375 3.56 37.15 3.30
N GLY A 376 3.99 36.89 2.06
CA GLY A 376 4.32 37.92 1.07
C GLY A 376 3.10 38.69 0.56
N ASN A 377 1.99 38.00 0.29
CA ASN A 377 0.76 38.63 -0.22
C ASN A 377 -0.06 39.37 0.85
N SER A 378 0.04 38.96 2.12
CA SER A 378 -0.61 39.66 3.24
C SER A 378 0.10 40.97 3.63
N SER A 379 1.38 41.13 3.24
CA SER A 379 2.13 42.37 3.45
C SER A 379 1.84 43.45 2.39
N SER A 380 1.41 43.05 1.18
CA SER A 380 1.01 44.01 0.13
C SER A 380 -0.41 44.55 0.31
N GLU A 381 -1.34 43.79 0.91
CA GLU A 381 -2.71 44.24 1.14
C GLU A 381 -2.84 45.21 2.32
N ILE A 382 -1.94 45.14 3.31
CA ILE A 382 -1.93 46.07 4.45
C ILE A 382 -1.40 47.46 4.04
N ASN A 383 -0.44 47.53 3.10
CA ASN A 383 0.10 48.81 2.62
C ASN A 383 -0.81 49.54 1.63
N ALA A 384 -1.80 48.87 1.03
CA ALA A 384 -2.80 49.50 0.17
C ALA A 384 -4.02 50.07 0.93
N ALA A 385 -4.17 49.75 2.21
CA ALA A 385 -5.27 50.23 3.07
C ALA A 385 -4.88 51.42 3.97
N VAL A 386 -3.64 51.91 3.89
CA VAL A 386 -3.12 53.06 4.67
C VAL A 386 -2.49 54.13 3.77
N GLY A 387 -2.83 54.15 2.48
CA GLY A 387 -2.41 55.17 1.51
C GLY A 387 -3.50 56.20 1.24
#